data_AF-A0A349D0G2-F1
#
_entry.id   AF-A0A349D0G2-F1
#
_cell.length_a   1.000
_cell.length_b   1.000
_cell.length_c   1.000
_cell.angle_alpha   90.00
_cell.angle_beta   90.00
_cell.angle_gamma   90.00
#
_symmetry.space_group_name_H-M   'P 1'
#
loop_
_entity.id
_entity.type
_entity.pdbx_description
1 polymer ?
#
loop_
_entity_poly.entity_id
_entity_poly.type
_entity_poly.pdbx_seq_one_letter_code
_entity_poly.pdbx_strand_id
1 'polypeptide(L)'
;MADLTGGIADDDGAQQPQPQHQPSRGPRRDGNFAEEVHSVTIHARQRTFYVDLKKSGNGMFFKVSEKSRGGQKTTIMFDAEDLDKFIEAFQEMKSHL
;
A
#
# COMPACT_ATOMS: atom_id res chain seq x y z
N MET A 1 34.56 -16.69 -71.37
CA MET A 1 35.87 -16.42 -70.73
C MET A 1 35.65 -15.43 -69.60
N ALA A 2 36.33 -15.64 -68.48
CA ALA A 2 36.24 -14.97 -67.17
C ALA A 2 34.92 -15.26 -66.40
N ASP A 3 34.90 -15.62 -65.12
CA ASP A 3 35.96 -15.94 -64.16
C ASP A 3 35.33 -16.78 -63.02
N LEU A 4 36.19 -17.37 -62.21
CA LEU A 4 35.98 -18.47 -61.29
C LEU A 4 35.50 -17.98 -59.90
N THR A 5 34.50 -18.70 -59.37
CA THR A 5 34.44 -19.28 -58.02
C THR A 5 35.00 -18.52 -56.80
N GLY A 6 34.14 -18.37 -55.77
CA GLY A 6 34.44 -18.82 -54.41
C GLY A 6 35.07 -17.81 -53.46
N GLY A 7 34.27 -17.33 -52.50
CA GLY A 7 34.73 -16.59 -51.32
C GLY A 7 33.65 -16.59 -50.23
N ILE A 8 33.79 -17.51 -49.29
CA ILE A 8 32.97 -17.71 -48.09
C ILE A 8 33.28 -16.60 -47.07
N ALA A 9 32.25 -16.06 -46.41
CA ALA A 9 32.34 -15.58 -45.04
C ALA A 9 30.94 -15.53 -44.42
N ASP A 10 30.62 -16.57 -43.67
CA ASP A 10 29.51 -16.67 -42.73
C ASP A 10 29.61 -15.57 -41.64
N ASP A 11 28.59 -14.72 -41.54
CA ASP A 11 28.42 -13.77 -40.42
C ASP A 11 27.46 -14.38 -39.39
N ASP A 12 28.06 -15.09 -38.42
CA ASP A 12 27.40 -15.66 -37.25
C ASP A 12 27.13 -14.55 -36.21
N GLY A 13 26.04 -13.80 -36.43
CA GLY A 13 25.55 -12.79 -35.50
C GLY A 13 24.64 -13.41 -34.43
N ALA A 14 25.21 -14.11 -33.45
CA ALA A 14 24.50 -14.64 -32.29
C ALA A 14 23.82 -13.52 -31.46
N GLN A 15 22.51 -13.37 -31.62
CA GLN A 15 21.67 -12.50 -30.79
C GLN A 15 21.46 -13.14 -29.41
N GLN A 16 22.13 -12.58 -28.40
CA GLN A 16 21.91 -12.94 -27.00
C GLN A 16 20.50 -12.51 -26.55
N PRO A 17 19.68 -13.38 -25.94
CA PRO A 17 18.40 -12.98 -25.36
C PRO A 17 18.64 -12.20 -24.06
N GLN A 18 18.30 -10.91 -24.06
CA GLN A 18 18.35 -10.09 -22.84
C GLN A 18 17.31 -10.58 -21.81
N PRO A 19 17.69 -10.78 -20.54
CA PRO A 19 16.78 -11.23 -19.50
C PRO A 19 15.76 -10.17 -19.09
N GLN A 20 14.60 -10.68 -18.72
CA GLN A 20 13.33 -10.02 -18.42
C GLN A 20 13.45 -8.87 -17.42
N HIS A 21 13.06 -7.66 -17.85
CA HIS A 21 12.69 -6.59 -16.93
C HIS A 21 11.31 -6.91 -16.32
N GLN A 22 11.29 -7.59 -15.17
CA GLN A 22 10.10 -7.59 -14.32
C GLN A 22 9.84 -6.15 -13.87
N PRO A 23 8.66 -5.57 -14.13
CA PRO A 23 8.31 -4.32 -13.50
C PRO A 23 8.25 -4.60 -11.99
N SER A 24 9.18 -3.98 -11.26
CA SER A 24 9.15 -3.93 -9.82
C SER A 24 7.77 -3.40 -9.42
N ARG A 25 6.89 -4.29 -8.95
CA ARG A 25 5.68 -3.91 -8.26
C ARG A 25 6.13 -3.26 -6.95
N GLY A 26 6.43 -1.97 -7.03
CA GLY A 26 6.56 -1.13 -5.85
C GLY A 26 5.31 -1.34 -4.98
N PRO A 27 5.45 -1.25 -3.65
CA PRO A 27 4.30 -1.38 -2.77
C PRO A 27 3.23 -0.43 -3.28
N ARG A 28 2.03 -0.98 -3.54
CA ARG A 28 0.86 -0.19 -3.91
C ARG A 28 0.76 0.90 -2.85
N ARG A 29 1.09 2.15 -3.20
CA ARG A 29 0.60 3.30 -2.44
C ARG A 29 -0.91 3.11 -2.50
N ASP A 30 -1.50 2.63 -1.40
CA ASP A 30 -2.93 2.71 -1.16
C ASP A 30 -3.33 4.12 -1.57
N GLY A 31 -3.97 4.21 -2.73
CA GLY A 31 -4.04 5.43 -3.51
C GLY A 31 -4.51 6.59 -2.64
N ASN A 32 -3.88 7.74 -2.80
CA ASN A 32 -4.19 9.00 -2.16
C ASN A 32 -5.61 9.53 -2.52
N PHE A 33 -6.65 8.69 -2.48
CA PHE A 33 -8.04 9.07 -2.72
C PHE A 33 -8.59 9.98 -1.61
N ALA A 34 -7.86 10.13 -0.51
CA ALA A 34 -8.21 11.00 0.59
C ALA A 34 -6.98 11.72 1.15
N GLU A 35 -7.15 13.01 1.42
CA GLU A 35 -6.18 13.86 2.12
C GLU A 35 -6.15 13.49 3.60
N GLU A 36 -4.95 13.35 4.17
CA GLU A 36 -4.80 13.13 5.60
C GLU A 36 -4.92 14.46 6.35
N VAL A 37 -5.93 14.56 7.22
CA VAL A 37 -6.20 15.77 8.01
C VAL A 37 -5.45 15.72 9.33
N HIS A 38 -5.49 14.58 10.02
CA HIS A 38 -4.81 14.38 11.29
C HIS A 38 -4.57 12.91 11.57
N SER A 39 -3.52 12.60 12.34
CA SER A 39 -3.16 11.22 12.69
C SER A 39 -2.64 11.13 14.12
N VAL A 40 -3.18 10.18 14.87
CA VAL A 40 -2.73 9.86 16.23
C VAL A 40 -2.23 8.42 16.26
N THR A 41 -1.08 8.21 16.92
CA THR A 41 -0.50 6.87 17.12
C THR A 41 -0.50 6.50 18.60
N ILE A 42 -1.08 5.35 18.92
CA ILE A 42 -1.12 4.79 20.28
C ILE A 42 -0.19 3.58 20.31
N HIS A 43 0.85 3.66 21.14
CA HIS A 43 1.80 2.57 21.35
C HIS A 43 1.38 1.74 22.56
N ALA A 44 0.92 0.51 22.32
CA ALA A 44 0.66 -0.48 23.36
C ALA A 44 1.78 -1.54 23.39
N ARG A 45 1.74 -2.43 24.39
CA ARG A 45 2.85 -3.39 24.65
C ARG A 45 3.20 -4.28 23.44
N GLN A 46 2.21 -4.82 22.75
CA GLN A 46 2.41 -5.77 21.63
C GLN A 46 1.77 -5.29 20.31
N ARG A 47 1.14 -4.11 20.32
CA ARG A 47 0.31 -3.60 19.24
C ARG A 47 0.49 -2.08 19.13
N THR A 48 0.42 -1.57 17.91
CA THR A 48 0.36 -0.14 17.63
C THR A 48 -0.96 0.16 16.96
N PHE A 49 -1.69 1.14 17.46
CA PHE A 49 -2.93 1.62 16.86
C PHE A 49 -2.68 2.96 16.16
N TYR A 50 -3.20 3.10 14.95
CA TYR A 50 -3.18 4.33 14.17
C TYR A 50 -4.62 4.80 13.99
N VAL A 51 -4.89 6.04 14.36
CA VAL A 51 -6.20 6.68 14.20
C VAL A 51 -6.01 7.85 13.26
N ASP A 52 -6.38 7.67 12.00
CA ASP A 52 -6.23 8.69 10.95
C ASP A 52 -7.60 9.32 10.67
N LEU A 53 -7.71 10.65 10.74
CA LEU A 53 -8.81 11.40 10.16
C LEU A 53 -8.42 11.79 8.73
N LYS A 54 -9.22 11.38 7.75
CA LYS A 54 -8.99 11.65 6.33
C LYS A 54 -10.19 12.33 5.69
N LYS A 55 -9.95 13.09 4.64
CA LYS A 55 -10.97 13.80 3.84
C LYS A 55 -10.96 13.29 2.40
N SER A 56 -12.10 12.81 1.93
CA SER A 56 -12.33 12.41 0.54
C SER A 56 -13.33 13.35 -0.15
N GLY A 57 -13.65 13.09 -1.42
CA GLY A 57 -14.74 13.77 -2.13
C GLY A 57 -16.12 13.56 -1.50
N ASN A 58 -16.32 12.49 -0.72
CA ASN A 58 -17.59 12.15 -0.09
C ASN A 58 -17.72 12.66 1.37
N GLY A 59 -16.72 13.38 1.87
CA GLY A 59 -16.69 13.86 3.26
C GLY A 59 -15.47 13.36 4.05
N MET A 60 -15.53 13.50 5.37
CA MET A 60 -14.48 13.07 6.28
C MET A 60 -14.79 11.70 6.88
N PHE A 61 -13.76 10.90 7.07
CA PHE A 61 -13.88 9.57 7.67
C PHE A 61 -12.64 9.25 8.50
N PHE A 62 -12.83 8.35 9.47
CA PHE A 62 -11.76 7.80 10.29
C PHE A 62 -11.27 6.48 9.71
N LYS A 63 -9.96 6.27 9.70
CA LYS A 63 -9.33 4.98 9.46
C LYS A 63 -8.57 4.57 10.72
N VAL A 64 -9.03 3.50 11.37
CA VAL A 64 -8.40 2.95 12.57
C VAL A 64 -7.70 1.66 12.22
N SER A 65 -6.38 1.62 12.34
CA SER A 65 -5.57 0.44 12.05
C SER A 65 -4.91 -0.10 13.30
N GLU A 66 -5.01 -1.41 13.53
CA GLU A 66 -4.17 -2.12 14.48
C GLU A 66 -3.02 -2.81 13.73
N LYS A 67 -1.79 -2.66 14.23
CA LYS A 67 -0.62 -3.41 13.78
C LYS A 67 -0.05 -4.22 14.93
N SER A 68 -0.09 -5.54 14.80
CA SER A 68 0.54 -6.46 15.75
C SER A 68 2.05 -6.58 15.50
N ARG A 69 2.82 -6.97 16.53
CA ARG A 69 4.26 -7.25 16.39
C ARG A 69 4.56 -8.37 15.37
N GLY A 70 3.62 -9.29 15.15
CA GLY A 70 3.71 -10.36 14.15
C GLY A 70 3.45 -9.89 12.71
N GLY A 71 3.26 -8.59 12.47
CA GLY A 71 3.07 -8.01 11.15
C GLY A 71 1.63 -8.05 10.65
N GLN A 72 0.72 -8.77 11.31
CA GLN A 72 -0.70 -8.73 10.99
C GLN A 72 -1.25 -7.33 11.25
N LYS A 73 -1.94 -6.78 10.24
CA LYS A 73 -2.60 -5.48 10.31
C LYS A 73 -4.09 -5.66 10.04
N THR A 74 -4.91 -5.15 10.95
CA THR A 74 -6.37 -5.05 10.75
C THR A 74 -6.75 -3.58 10.66
N THR A 75 -7.82 -3.27 9.95
CA THR A 75 -8.24 -1.88 9.73
C THR A 75 -9.75 -1.80 9.62
N ILE A 76 -10.32 -0.82 10.29
CA ILE A 76 -11.72 -0.41 10.11
C ILE A 76 -11.76 1.03 9.62
N MET A 77 -12.84 1.38 8.94
CA MET A 77 -13.14 2.74 8.51
C MET A 77 -14.60 3.05 8.85
N PHE A 78 -14.86 4.28 9.25
CA PHE A 78 -16.21 4.78 9.52
C PHE A 78 -16.28 6.27 9.25
N ASP A 79 -17.47 6.77 8.90
CA ASP A 79 -17.67 8.17 8.55
C ASP A 79 -17.60 9.06 9.80
N ALA A 80 -17.19 10.32 9.62
CA ALA A 80 -17.04 11.24 10.75
C ALA A 80 -18.36 11.52 11.48
N GLU A 81 -19.50 11.33 10.82
CA GLU A 81 -20.84 11.47 11.43
C GLU A 81 -21.15 10.41 12.50
N ASP A 82 -20.48 9.26 12.45
CA ASP A 82 -20.66 8.20 13.45
C ASP A 82 -19.73 8.36 14.67
N LEU A 83 -18.83 9.36 14.67
CA LEU A 83 -17.82 9.52 15.72
C LEU A 83 -18.44 9.62 17.12
N ASP A 84 -19.53 10.36 17.27
CA ASP A 84 -20.17 10.54 18.57
C ASP A 84 -20.67 9.20 19.16
N LYS A 85 -21.22 8.31 18.31
CA LYS A 85 -21.64 6.96 18.72
C LYS A 85 -20.46 6.11 19.21
N PHE A 86 -19.29 6.22 18.55
CA PHE A 86 -18.08 5.55 19.00
C PHE A 86 -17.60 6.10 20.35
N ILE A 87 -17.62 7.42 20.53
CA ILE A 87 -17.21 8.07 21.78
C ILE A 87 -18.13 7.63 22.92
N GLU A 88 -19.45 7.65 22.73
CA GLU A 88 -20.45 7.17 23.70
C GLU A 88 -20.18 5.71 24.08
N ALA A 89 -19.97 4.83 23.10
CA ALA A 89 -19.67 3.42 23.35
C ALA A 89 -18.36 3.24 24.17
N PHE A 90 -17.30 4.00 23.88
CA PHE A 90 -16.07 3.94 24.67
C PHE A 90 -16.25 4.50 26.09
N GLN A 91 -17.05 5.55 26.26
CA GLN A 91 -17.37 6.11 27.58
C GLN A 91 -18.19 5.13 28.43
N GLU A 92 -19.18 4.46 27.83
CA GLU A 92 -19.95 3.39 28.47
C GLU A 92 -19.01 2.27 28.93
N MET A 93 -18.18 1.73 28.03
CA MET A 93 -17.22 0.68 28.38
C MET A 93 -16.21 1.11 29.44
N LYS A 94 -15.80 2.38 29.45
CA LYS A 94 -14.90 2.92 30.48
C LYS A 94 -15.53 2.91 31.87
N SER A 95 -16.86 3.02 32.00
CA SER A 95 -17.55 2.96 33.29
C SER A 95 -17.49 1.58 33.96
N HIS A 96 -17.09 0.55 33.21
CA HIS A 96 -16.92 -0.83 33.68
C HIS A 96 -15.47 -1.22 33.99
N LEU A 97 -14.52 -0.29 33.90
CA LEU A 97 -13.12 -0.47 34.28
C LEU A 97 -12.88 0.00 35.73
#